data_AF-A0A1J5H0Y6-F1
#
_entry.id   AF-A0A1J5H0Y6-F1
#
_cell.length_a   1.000
_cell.length_b   1.000
_cell.length_c   1.000
_cell.angle_alpha   90.00
_cell.angle_beta   90.00
_cell.angle_gamma   90.00
#
_symmetry.space_group_name_H-M   'P 1'
#
loop_
_entity.id
_entity.type
_entity.pdbx_description
1 polymer ?
#
loop_
_entity_poly.entity_id
_entity_poly.type
_entity_poly.pdbx_seq_one_letter_code
_entity_poly.pdbx_strand_id
1 'polypeptide(L)'
;MNQTYKNLVFTKHAWERLDDRSISQDIIYQVVNSPDKTFHNQQNYKFIRTINGRKIHVVATPVDQGKMLIISTWVRGEDDREPFIWLLITLPFKILWWCLKILFKTIFGDKKRF
;
A
#
# COMPACT_ATOMS: atom_id res chain seq x y z
N MET A 1 23.59 -6.87 -7.17
CA MET A 1 23.07 -5.53 -7.53
C MET A 1 23.18 -4.64 -6.30
N ASN A 2 23.77 -3.45 -6.40
CA ASN A 2 23.93 -2.54 -5.27
C ASN A 2 22.56 -2.02 -4.83
N GLN A 3 22.03 -2.58 -3.74
CA GLN A 3 20.78 -2.21 -3.12
C GLN A 3 20.96 -0.99 -2.20
N THR A 4 21.57 0.08 -2.70
CA THR A 4 21.90 1.26 -1.87
C THR A 4 21.17 2.49 -2.39
N TYR A 5 20.54 3.25 -1.49
CA TYR A 5 19.82 4.49 -1.81
C TYR A 5 19.96 5.50 -0.67
N LYS A 6 20.55 6.68 -0.92
CA LYS A 6 20.68 7.79 0.06
C LYS A 6 21.11 7.31 1.47
N ASN A 7 22.26 6.63 1.56
CA ASN A 7 22.80 6.02 2.79
C ASN A 7 21.99 4.85 3.39
N LEU A 8 20.92 4.40 2.73
CA LEU A 8 20.22 3.18 3.08
C LEU A 8 20.76 2.01 2.27
N VAL A 9 21.04 0.89 2.92
CA VAL A 9 21.40 -0.38 2.27
C VAL A 9 20.22 -1.32 2.47
N PHE A 10 19.63 -1.85 1.42
CA PHE A 10 18.52 -2.80 1.53
C PHE A 10 19.06 -4.22 1.51
N THR A 11 18.41 -5.08 2.28
CA THR A 11 18.56 -6.54 2.14
C THR A 11 17.70 -7.04 0.98
N LYS A 12 18.02 -8.22 0.46
CA LYS A 12 17.19 -8.89 -0.55
C LYS A 12 15.72 -9.00 -0.12
N HIS A 13 15.49 -9.36 1.15
CA HIS A 13 14.16 -9.48 1.70
C HIS A 13 13.40 -8.14 1.76
N ALA A 14 14.08 -7.07 2.19
CA ALA A 14 13.48 -5.74 2.17
C ALA A 14 13.16 -5.27 0.74
N TRP A 15 14.04 -5.60 -0.22
CA TRP A 15 13.85 -5.26 -1.63
C TRP A 15 12.60 -5.91 -2.23
N GLU A 16 12.44 -7.23 -2.05
CA GLU A 16 11.24 -7.97 -2.49
C GLU A 16 9.97 -7.35 -1.90
N ARG A 17 10.00 -6.98 -0.61
CA ARG A 17 8.85 -6.36 0.07
C ARG A 17 8.49 -4.95 -0.42
N LEU A 18 9.44 -4.23 -1.00
CA LEU A 18 9.16 -2.95 -1.64
C LEU A 18 8.42 -3.14 -2.95
N ASP A 19 8.87 -4.11 -3.75
CA ASP A 19 8.28 -4.45 -5.04
C ASP A 19 6.84 -4.96 -4.86
N ASP A 20 6.66 -5.96 -3.99
CA ASP A 20 5.36 -6.58 -3.68
C ASP A 20 4.30 -5.55 -3.28
N ARG A 21 4.70 -4.47 -2.59
CA ARG A 21 3.79 -3.48 -2.02
C ARG A 21 3.79 -2.13 -2.75
N SER A 22 4.48 -2.07 -3.89
CA SER A 22 4.65 -0.85 -4.68
C SER A 22 5.10 0.34 -3.82
N ILE A 23 6.12 0.12 -2.98
CA ILE A 23 6.70 1.14 -2.09
C ILE A 23 8.03 1.58 -2.69
N SER A 24 8.19 2.87 -2.98
CA SER A 24 9.45 3.40 -3.49
C SER A 24 10.52 3.51 -2.41
N GLN A 25 11.80 3.48 -2.82
CA GLN A 25 12.94 3.72 -1.93
C GLN A 25 12.88 5.12 -1.28
N ASP A 26 12.34 6.12 -1.97
CA ASP A 26 12.13 7.47 -1.43
C ASP A 26 11.19 7.51 -0.23
N ILE A 27 10.11 6.71 -0.28
CA ILE A 27 9.19 6.59 0.83
C ILE A 27 9.93 6.02 2.05
N ILE A 28 10.77 5.00 1.86
CA ILE A 28 11.56 4.43 2.95
C ILE A 28 12.55 5.44 3.50
N TYR A 29 13.24 6.17 2.63
CA TYR A 29 14.14 7.24 3.05
C TYR A 29 13.41 8.30 3.89
N GLN A 30 12.21 8.70 3.48
CA GLN A 30 11.38 9.64 4.24
C GLN A 30 10.96 9.05 5.60
N VAL A 31 10.60 7.77 5.66
CA VAL A 31 10.21 7.09 6.92
C VAL A 31 11.38 7.03 7.89
N VAL A 32 12.60 6.77 7.41
CA VAL A 32 13.81 6.70 8.24
C VAL A 32 14.26 8.09 8.70
N ASN A 33 14.24 9.08 7.80
CA ASN A 33 14.77 10.43 8.09
C ASN A 33 13.79 11.31 8.89
N SER A 34 12.48 11.09 8.74
CA SER A 34 11.45 11.85 9.43
C SER A 34 10.31 10.92 9.87
N PRO A 35 10.54 10.05 10.86
CA PRO A 35 9.52 9.14 11.37
C PRO A 35 8.46 9.88 12.20
N ASP A 36 7.21 9.40 12.17
CA ASP A 36 6.19 9.84 13.14
C ASP A 36 6.46 9.21 14.52
N LYS A 37 6.93 7.95 14.50
CA LYS A 37 7.30 7.20 15.71
C LYS A 37 8.55 6.37 15.45
N THR A 38 9.45 6.40 16.42
CA THR A 38 10.68 5.58 16.42
C THR A 38 10.67 4.70 17.66
N PHE A 39 10.96 3.42 17.46
CA PHE A 39 11.21 2.47 18.54
C PHE A 39 12.62 1.94 18.38
N HIS A 40 13.37 1.93 19.47
CA HIS A 40 14.70 1.35 19.50
C HIS A 40 14.65 0.04 20.29
N ASN A 41 15.24 -1.02 19.73
CA ASN A 41 15.39 -2.31 20.39
C ASN A 41 16.82 -2.81 20.19
N GLN A 42 17.66 -2.64 21.23
CA GLN A 42 19.05 -3.09 21.31
C GLN A 42 19.92 -2.69 20.11
N GLN A 43 19.81 -3.42 19.01
CA GLN A 43 20.58 -3.21 17.78
C GLN A 43 19.75 -2.63 16.63
N ASN A 44 18.42 -2.66 16.74
CA ASN A 44 17.51 -2.34 15.65
C ASN A 44 16.66 -1.11 15.96
N TYR A 45 16.38 -0.32 14.93
CA TYR A 45 15.44 0.78 14.96
C TYR A 45 14.22 0.42 14.11
N LYS A 46 13.05 0.67 14.67
CA LYS A 46 11.78 0.56 13.97
C LYS A 46 11.21 1.96 13.80
N PHE A 47 11.12 2.38 12.55
CA PHE A 47 10.54 3.64 12.13
C PHE A 47 9.12 3.39 11.65
N ILE A 48 8.21 4.28 12.02
CA ILE A 48 6.82 4.23 11.59
C ILE A 48 6.45 5.61 11.09
N ARG A 49 5.87 5.66 9.89
CA ARG A 49 5.30 6.89 9.33
C ARG A 49 4.03 6.58 8.55
N THR A 50 3.06 7.46 8.61
CA THR A 50 1.85 7.39 7.77
C THR A 50 2.01 8.31 6.57
N ILE A 51 1.95 7.74 5.36
CA ILE A 51 2.05 8.48 4.09
C ILE A 51 0.84 8.10 3.24
N ASN A 52 0.08 9.10 2.78
CA ASN A 52 -1.13 8.91 1.95
C ASN A 52 -2.16 7.94 2.56
N GLY A 53 -2.30 7.93 3.89
CA GLY A 53 -3.17 7.01 4.63
C GLY A 53 -2.56 5.63 4.90
N ARG A 54 -1.41 5.29 4.28
CA ARG A 54 -0.72 4.01 4.49
C ARG A 54 0.25 4.13 5.66
N LYS A 55 0.09 3.28 6.68
CA LYS A 55 1.03 3.22 7.81
C LYS A 55 2.20 2.31 7.47
N ILE A 56 3.34 2.91 7.16
CA ILE A 56 4.56 2.22 6.76
C ILE A 56 5.43 2.01 7.98
N HIS A 57 5.96 0.79 8.09
CA HIS A 57 6.88 0.33 9.11
C HIS A 57 8.17 -0.10 8.45
N VAL A 58 9.29 0.37 8.99
CA VAL A 58 10.63 0.07 8.50
C VAL A 58 11.48 -0.37 9.67
N VAL A 59 12.15 -1.52 9.56
CA VAL A 59 13.15 -1.96 10.53
C VAL A 59 14.52 -1.85 9.90
N ALA A 60 15.40 -1.16 10.59
CA ALA A 60 16.76 -0.92 10.15
C ALA A 60 17.78 -1.09 11.28
N THR A 61 18.99 -1.46 10.91
CA THR A 61 20.14 -1.61 11.80
C THR A 61 21.22 -0.62 11.35
N PRO A 62 21.80 0.17 12.26
CA PRO A 62 22.96 0.99 11.90
C PRO A 62 24.14 0.06 11.59
N VAL A 63 24.82 0.28 10.47
CA VAL A 63 25.99 -0.54 10.09
C VAL A 63 27.29 0.22 10.29
N ASP A 64 27.53 1.28 9.51
CA ASP A 64 28.74 2.10 9.61
C ASP A 64 28.56 3.44 8.89
N GLN A 65 29.29 4.47 9.33
CA GLN A 65 29.40 5.77 8.65
C GLN A 65 28.04 6.43 8.30
N GLY A 66 27.09 6.38 9.23
CA GLY A 66 25.75 6.95 9.02
C GLY A 66 24.87 6.19 8.03
N LYS A 67 25.25 4.96 7.65
CA LYS A 67 24.44 4.07 6.82
C LYS A 67 23.52 3.20 7.67
N MET A 68 22.32 2.98 7.15
CA MET A 68 21.29 2.16 7.78
C MET A 68 20.98 0.96 6.89
N LEU A 69 21.14 -0.25 7.43
CA LEU A 69 20.75 -1.49 6.77
C LEU A 69 19.26 -1.76 7.00
N ILE A 70 18.47 -1.71 5.95
CA ILE A 70 17.03 -2.00 5.96
C ILE A 70 16.81 -3.51 5.91
N ILE A 71 16.35 -4.07 7.03
CA ILE A 71 16.08 -5.51 7.17
C ILE A 71 14.70 -5.85 6.61
N SER A 72 13.69 -5.06 6.94
CA SER A 72 12.31 -5.36 6.54
C SER A 72 11.46 -4.11 6.46
N THR A 73 10.50 -4.15 5.53
CA THR A 73 9.52 -3.09 5.28
C THR A 73 8.13 -3.71 5.23
N TRP A 74 7.16 -3.06 5.86
CA TRP A 74 5.76 -3.46 5.74
C TRP A 74 4.77 -2.32 5.94
N VAL A 75 3.60 -2.49 5.35
CA VAL A 75 2.48 -1.56 5.52
C VAL A 75 1.45 -2.24 6.41
N ARG A 76 0.88 -1.49 7.35
CA ARG A 76 -0.20 -1.94 8.21
C ARG A 76 -1.44 -1.10 7.90
N GLY A 77 -2.57 -1.74 7.62
CA GLY A 77 -3.88 -1.09 7.74
C GLY A 77 -4.62 -0.67 6.47
N GLU A 78 -4.24 -1.12 5.28
CA GLU A 78 -5.17 -1.21 4.15
C GLU A 78 -4.81 -2.51 3.41
N ASP A 79 -5.78 -3.42 3.26
CA ASP A 79 -5.77 -4.39 2.17
C ASP A 79 -5.51 -3.60 0.88
N ASP A 80 -4.66 -4.13 0.01
CA ASP A 80 -4.27 -3.50 -1.24
C ASP A 80 -5.48 -2.80 -1.86
N ARG A 81 -5.44 -1.45 -1.94
CA ARG A 81 -6.52 -0.67 -2.55
C ARG A 81 -6.85 -1.35 -3.85
N GLU A 82 -8.11 -1.80 -4.01
CA GLU A 82 -8.48 -2.52 -5.21
C GLU A 82 -8.01 -1.71 -6.42
N PRO A 83 -7.26 -2.32 -7.35
CA PRO A 83 -6.67 -1.59 -8.44
C PRO A 83 -7.78 -0.84 -9.17
N PHE A 84 -7.56 0.42 -9.51
CA PHE A 84 -8.54 1.29 -10.18
C PHE A 84 -9.14 0.63 -11.45
N ILE A 85 -8.40 -0.33 -12.02
CA ILE A 85 -8.76 -1.21 -13.13
C ILE A 85 -9.98 -2.09 -12.80
N TRP A 86 -10.07 -2.64 -11.60
CA TRP A 86 -11.20 -3.47 -11.15
C TRP A 86 -12.50 -2.67 -11.07
N LEU A 87 -12.42 -1.40 -10.65
CA LEU A 87 -13.54 -0.47 -10.69
C LEU A 87 -13.99 -0.21 -12.13
N LEU A 88 -13.04 0.02 -13.04
CA LEU A 88 -13.31 0.23 -14.47
C LEU A 88 -13.94 -1.00 -15.15
N ILE A 89 -13.45 -2.21 -14.85
CA ILE A 89 -13.97 -3.47 -15.40
C ILE A 89 -15.40 -3.74 -14.91
N THR A 90 -15.72 -3.44 -13.65
CA THR A 90 -17.04 -3.76 -13.07
C THR A 90 -18.13 -2.72 -13.36
N LEU A 91 -17.74 -1.48 -13.70
CA LEU A 91 -18.66 -0.40 -14.06
C LEU A 91 -19.65 -0.75 -15.19
N PRO A 92 -19.23 -1.26 -16.36
CA PRO A 92 -20.17 -1.60 -17.43
C PRO A 92 -21.19 -2.66 -17.01
N PHE A 93 -20.79 -3.65 -16.20
CA PHE A 93 -21.71 -4.66 -15.68
C PHE A 93 -22.74 -4.08 -14.70
N LYS A 94 -22.32 -3.15 -13.83
CA LYS A 94 -23.24 -2.44 -12.91
C LYS A 94 -24.25 -1.58 -13.68
N ILE A 95 -23.79 -0.87 -14.71
CA ILE A 95 -24.65 -0.06 -15.58
C ILE A 95 -25.64 -0.97 -16.31
N LEU A 96 -25.16 -2.07 -16.91
CA LEU A 96 -26.00 -3.04 -17.61
C LEU A 96 -27.08 -3.61 -16.69
N TRP A 97 -26.71 -4.04 -15.48
CA TRP A 97 -27.65 -4.55 -14.48
C TRP A 97 -28.68 -3.50 -14.03
N TRP A 98 -28.23 -2.25 -13.87
CA TRP A 98 -29.13 -1.14 -13.53
C TRP A 98 -30.14 -0.86 -14.64
N CYS A 99 -29.70 -0.82 -15.90
CA CYS A 99 -30.58 -0.70 -17.06
C CYS A 99 -31.58 -1.87 -17.13
N LEU A 100 -31.12 -3.10 -16.90
CA LEU A 100 -31.96 -4.31 -16.87
C LEU A 100 -33.04 -4.20 -15.79
N LYS A 101 -32.70 -3.73 -14.58
CA LYS A 101 -33.66 -3.52 -13.50
C LYS A 101 -34.71 -2.48 -13.84
N ILE A 102 -34.33 -1.38 -14.48
CA ILE A 102 -35.27 -0.33 -14.91
C ILE A 102 -36.23 -0.89 -15.95
N LEU A 103 -35.71 -1.56 -16.99
CA LEU A 103 -36.52 -2.22 -18.02
C LEU A 103 -37.49 -3.23 -17.41
N PHE A 104 -37.03 -4.09 -16.50
CA PHE A 104 -37.86 -5.10 -15.86
C PHE A 104 -38.96 -4.47 -14.99
N LYS A 105 -38.64 -3.38 -14.27
CA LYS A 105 -39.63 -2.63 -13.48
C LYS A 105 -40.68 -1.97 -14.37
N THR A 106 -40.31 -1.44 -15.53
CA THR A 106 -41.27 -0.83 -16.46
C THR A 106 -42.14 -1.87 -17.16
N ILE A 107 -41.60 -3.04 -17.49
CA ILE A 107 -42.34 -4.11 -18.19
C ILE A 107 -43.25 -4.91 -17.24
N PHE A 108 -42.80 -5.21 -16.01
CA PHE A 108 -43.54 -6.03 -15.05
C PHE A 108 -44.22 -5.24 -13.92
N GLY A 109 -43.91 -3.95 -13.75
CA GLY A 109 -44.41 -3.12 -12.66
C GLY A 109 -45.85 -2.64 -12.78
N ASP A 110 -46.51 -2.86 -13.92
CA ASP A 110 -47.88 -2.40 -14.16
C ASP A 110 -48.97 -3.47 -13.93
N LYS A 111 -48.60 -4.68 -13.47
CA LYS A 111 -49.55 -5.79 -13.25
C LYS A 111 -50.20 -5.82 -11.85
N LYS A 112 -50.37 -4.65 -11.22
CA LYS A 112 -51.14 -4.48 -9.97
C LYS A 112 -51.97 -3.20 -9.99
N ARG A 113 -52.91 -3.08 -10.93
CA ARG A 113 -54.14 -2.30 -10.71
C ARG A 113 -55.32 -3.00 -11.41
N PHE A 114 -56.34 -3.24 -10.60
CA PHE A 114 -57.65 -3.87 -10.85
C PHE A 114 -57.66 -5.40 -10.88
#